data_AF-A0A352YTF1-F1
#
_entry.id   AF-A0A352YTF1-F1
#
_cell.length_a   1.000
_cell.length_b   1.000
_cell.length_c   1.000
_cell.angle_alpha   90.00
_cell.angle_beta   90.00
_cell.angle_gamma   90.00
#
_symmetry.space_group_name_H-M   'P 1'
#
loop_
_entity.id
_entity.type
_entity.pdbx_description
1 polymer ?
#
loop_
_entity_poly.entity_id
_entity_poly.type
_entity_poly.pdbx_seq_one_letter_code
_entity_poly.pdbx_strand_id
1 'polypeptide(L)' 'NIGYYLKRKINSIHPFLFGLTNDAFGYILTKVDFDSFKRYDYITRTSLGEMTGEIFINEALKLINETQISADKK' A
#
# COMPACT_ATOMS: atom_id res chain seq x y z
N ASN A 1 4.39 6.57 4.96
CA ASN A 1 3.72 5.31 5.38
C ASN A 1 2.55 5.01 4.43
N ILE A 2 2.64 3.92 3.68
CA ILE A 2 1.69 3.56 2.60
C ILE A 2 0.30 3.23 3.16
N GLY A 3 0.22 2.38 4.19
CA GLY A 3 -1.06 1.95 4.77
C GLY A 3 -1.87 3.11 5.34
N TYR A 4 -1.22 4.04 6.06
CA TYR A 4 -1.86 5.25 6.57
C TYR A 4 -2.40 6.14 5.44
N TYR A 5 -1.61 6.29 4.37
CA TYR A 5 -2.04 7.06 3.20
C TYR A 5 -3.32 6.47 2.57
N LEU A 6 -3.34 5.15 2.33
CA LEU A 6 -4.51 4.47 1.74
C LEU A 6 -5.74 4.55 2.66
N LYS A 7 -5.58 4.33 3.97
CA LYS A 7 -6.72 4.40 4.92
C LYS A 7 -7.47 5.73 4.88
N ARG A 8 -6.78 6.85 4.66
CA ARG A 8 -7.42 8.19 4.56
C ARG A 8 -8.18 8.41 3.26
N LYS A 9 -8.00 7.53 2.27
CA LYS A 9 -8.71 7.59 0.98
C LYS A 9 -9.97 6.71 0.96
N ILE A 10 -10.11 5.81 1.94
CA ILE A 10 -11.30 4.96 2.09
C ILE A 10 -12.41 5.78 2.76
N ASN A 11 -13.52 6.00 2.04
CA ASN A 11 -14.75 6.61 2.57
C ASN A 11 -15.54 5.55 3.35
N SER A 12 -15.17 5.31 4.60
CA SER A 12 -15.86 4.39 5.51
C SER A 12 -15.84 4.98 6.90
N ILE A 13 -16.88 4.68 7.69
CA ILE A 13 -16.94 5.02 9.12
C ILE A 13 -15.80 4.32 9.89
N HIS A 14 -15.40 3.13 9.42
CA HIS A 14 -14.34 2.31 10.02
C HIS A 14 -13.37 1.80 8.93
N PRO A 15 -12.42 2.63 8.47
CA PRO A 15 -11.46 2.21 7.45
C PRO A 15 -10.49 1.17 8.04
N PHE A 16 -10.48 -0.02 7.46
CA PHE A 16 -9.65 -1.15 7.88
C PHE A 16 -8.73 -1.60 6.74
N LEU A 17 -7.48 -1.92 7.07
CA LEU A 17 -6.49 -2.42 6.13
C LEU A 17 -5.77 -3.59 6.78
N PHE A 18 -5.82 -4.75 6.13
CA PHE A 18 -5.13 -5.94 6.59
C PHE A 18 -3.69 -5.94 6.04
N GLY A 19 -2.72 -6.08 6.93
CA GLY A 19 -1.34 -6.39 6.56
C GLY A 19 -1.12 -7.89 6.52
N LEU A 20 -0.03 -8.34 5.88
CA LEU A 20 0.35 -9.76 5.82
C LEU A 20 -0.75 -10.68 5.26
N THR A 21 -1.59 -10.14 4.37
CA THR A 21 -2.59 -10.93 3.64
C THR A 21 -1.98 -11.45 2.35
N ASN A 22 -2.34 -12.70 1.98
CA ASN A 22 -1.81 -13.46 0.84
C ASN A 22 -0.37 -13.98 1.09
N ASP A 23 0.41 -14.16 0.01
CA ASP A 23 1.79 -14.62 0.09
C ASP A 23 2.71 -13.59 0.77
N ALA A 24 3.67 -14.09 1.55
CA ALA A 24 4.61 -13.30 2.34
C ALA A 24 5.69 -12.63 1.48
N PHE A 25 5.28 -11.70 0.61
CA PHE A 25 6.11 -10.98 -0.36
C PHE A 25 7.18 -10.04 0.24
N GLY A 26 7.35 -10.05 1.55
CA GLY A 26 8.31 -9.18 2.24
C GLY A 26 7.79 -7.75 2.40
N TYR A 27 8.70 -6.79 2.40
CA TYR A 27 8.38 -5.38 2.65
C TYR A 27 8.01 -4.64 1.36
N ILE A 28 7.07 -3.71 1.46
CA ILE A 28 6.72 -2.79 0.38
C ILE A 28 7.19 -1.39 0.77
N LEU A 29 8.12 -0.85 0.00
CA LEU A 29 8.70 0.48 0.19
C LEU A 29 8.19 1.44 -0.89
N THR A 30 8.15 2.73 -0.56
CA THR A 30 7.99 3.77 -1.59
C THR A 30 9.30 3.89 -2.37
N LYS A 31 9.22 4.41 -3.60
CA LYS A 31 10.41 4.64 -4.43
C LYS A 31 11.48 5.45 -3.70
N VAL A 32 11.07 6.49 -2.97
CA VAL A 32 11.99 7.39 -2.24
C VAL A 32 12.61 6.75 -0.99
N ASP A 33 11.99 5.70 -0.45
CA ASP A 33 12.53 4.97 0.70
C ASP A 33 13.47 3.82 0.27
N PHE A 34 13.33 3.34 -0.96
CA PHE A 34 14.13 2.24 -1.49
C PHE A 34 15.61 2.64 -1.60
N ASP A 35 16.49 1.88 -0.96
CA ASP A 35 17.95 2.13 -0.93
C ASP A 35 18.35 3.52 -0.41
N SER A 36 17.46 4.19 0.32
CA SER A 36 17.66 5.58 0.77
C SER A 36 18.61 5.72 1.96
N PHE A 37 18.70 4.69 2.81
CA PHE A 37 19.53 4.69 4.01
C PHE A 37 20.06 3.29 4.30
N LYS A 38 21.28 3.21 4.85
CA LYS A 38 21.90 1.96 5.32
C LYS A 38 21.02 1.14 6.27
N ARG A 39 20.17 1.82 7.06
CA ARG A 39 19.24 1.15 7.99
C ARG A 39 18.13 0.38 7.27
N TYR A 40 17.85 0.72 6.01
CA TYR A 40 16.85 0.06 5.18
C TYR A 40 17.41 -1.02 4.26
N ASP A 41 18.72 -1.27 4.23
CA ASP A 41 19.36 -2.29 3.39
C ASP A 41 18.67 -3.66 3.47
N TYR A 42 18.37 -4.12 4.69
CA TYR A 42 17.67 -5.39 4.89
C TYR A 42 16.27 -5.36 4.28
N ILE A 43 15.54 -4.26 4.46
CA ILE A 43 14.16 -4.08 4.01
C ILE A 43 14.11 -3.99 2.49
N THR A 44 15.00 -3.20 1.89
CA THR A 44 15.17 -3.06 0.44
C THR A 44 15.49 -4.40 -0.21
N ARG A 45 16.45 -5.16 0.35
CA ARG A 45 16.86 -6.46 -0.18
C ARG A 45 15.81 -7.57 -0.02
N THR A 46 14.88 -7.41 0.91
CA THR A 46 13.75 -8.34 1.14
C THR A 46 12.43 -7.81 0.57
N SER A 47 12.45 -6.72 -0.20
CA SER A 47 11.30 -6.20 -0.92
C SER A 47 11.22 -6.77 -2.33
N LEU A 48 10.06 -6.63 -2.98
CA LEU A 48 9.86 -7.05 -4.37
C LEU A 48 10.49 -6.10 -5.42
N GLY A 49 11.08 -4.99 -4.99
CA GLY A 49 11.74 -4.02 -5.87
C GLY A 49 11.30 -2.57 -5.64
N GLU A 50 12.02 -1.66 -6.29
CA GLU A 50 11.88 -0.19 -6.12
C GLU A 50 10.47 0.31 -6.45
N MET A 51 9.85 -0.25 -7.50
CA MET A 51 8.57 0.24 -8.02
C MET A 51 7.34 -0.43 -7.37
N THR A 52 7.53 -1.41 -6.48
CA THR A 52 6.41 -2.17 -5.91
C THR A 52 5.44 -1.28 -5.13
N GLY A 53 5.95 -0.31 -4.37
CA GLY A 53 5.09 0.62 -3.62
C GLY A 53 4.21 1.48 -4.53
N GLU A 54 4.76 1.98 -5.64
CA GLU A 54 4.01 2.80 -6.61
C GLU A 54 2.91 1.99 -7.28
N ILE A 55 3.22 0.78 -7.73
CA ILE A 55 2.24 -0.14 -8.34
C ILE A 55 1.13 -0.46 -7.34
N PHE A 56 1.50 -0.82 -6.11
CA PHE A 56 0.53 -1.15 -5.06
C PHE A 56 -0.38 0.04 -4.73
N ILE A 57 0.17 1.25 -4.58
CA ILE A 57 -0.62 2.45 -4.30
C ILE A 57 -1.62 2.72 -5.42
N ASN A 58 -1.20 2.64 -6.68
CA ASN A 58 -2.05 2.94 -7.83
C ASN A 58 -3.21 1.94 -7.95
N GLU A 59 -2.92 0.64 -7.86
CA GLU A 59 -3.96 -0.41 -7.93
C GLU A 59 -4.89 -0.36 -6.71
N ALA A 60 -4.37 -0.09 -5.51
CA ALA A 60 -5.20 0.05 -4.32
C ALA A 60 -6.14 1.26 -4.42
N LEU A 61 -5.67 2.41 -4.92
CA LEU A 61 -6.52 3.59 -5.13
C LEU A 61 -7.60 3.33 -6.17
N LYS A 62 -7.26 2.63 -7.27
CA LYS A 62 -8.23 2.23 -8.28
C LYS A 62 -9.34 1.38 -7.66
N LEU A 63 -8.97 0.34 -6.91
CA LEU A 63 -9.93 -0.52 -6.20
C LEU A 63 -10.80 0.26 -5.20
N ILE A 64 -10.19 1.16 -4.42
CA ILE A 64 -10.91 2.00 -3.46
C ILE A 64 -11.98 2.84 -4.20
N ASN A 65 -11.61 3.51 -5.29
CA ASN A 65 -12.54 4.34 -6.05
C ASN A 65 -13.67 3.52 -6.70
N GLU A 66 -13.36 2.35 -7.26
CA GLU A 66 -14.36 1.46 -7.87
C GLU A 66 -15.38 0.95 -6.84
N THR A 67 -14.93 0.65 -5.62
CA THR A 67 -15.80 0.10 -4.56
C THR A 67 -16.64 1.18 -3.87
N GLN A 68 -16.12 2.40 -3.71
CA GLN A 68 -16.87 3.51 -3.09
C GLN A 68 -18.10 3.93 -3.90
N ILE A 69 -18.01 3.94 -5.23
CA ILE A 69 -19.15 4.26 -6.12
C ILE A 69 -20.35 3.32 -5.88
N SER A 70 -20.09 2.09 -5.41
CA SER A 70 -21.14 1.12 -5.09
C SER A 70 -21.76 1.30 -3.71
N ALA A 71 -21.03 1.92 -2.76
CA ALA A 71 -21.49 2.13 -1.39
C ALA A 71 -22.45 3.33 -1.28
N ASP A 72 -22.22 4.39 -2.07
CA ASP A 72 -23.07 5.60 -2.10
C ASP A 72 -24.44 5.36 -2.78
N LYS A 73 -24.66 4.19 -3.38
CA LYS A 73 -25.92 3.79 -4.02
C LYS A 73 -26.87 3.00 -3.11
N LYS A 74 -26.60 2.90 -1.81
CA LYS A 74 -27.45 2.21 -0.83
C LYS A 74 -28.20 3.16 0.08
#